data_AF-A0A916R0M2-F1
#
_entry.id   AF-A0A916R0M2-F1
#
_cell.length_a   1.000
_cell.length_b   1.000
_cell.length_c   1.000
_cell.angle_alpha   90.00
_cell.angle_beta   90.00
_cell.angle_gamma   90.00
#
_symmetry.space_group_name_H-M   'P 1'
#
loop_
_entity.id
_entity.type
_entity.pdbx_description
1 polymer ?
#
loop_
_entity_poly.entity_id
_entity_poly.type
_entity_poly.pdbx_seq_one_letter_code
_entity_poly.pdbx_strand_id
1 'polypeptide(L)'
;MAHRRHILSLTTLAMLSCATVAQGGQIVSRLTHPDHAKLPKNAGPTDCFGHEFTPAVIETVTEKIPLKPARLAVDLETGKTTIIRKATFKTMTMQRIVTPRSEQWFPAVCPHKYTENFVQSLQRALKARGFYSGTLTGWMDEETKIAVKLYQRKLNLDSGIVAKTTAEEFGLVSHSDFDGIKN
;
A
#
# COMPACT_ATOMS: atom_id res chain seq x y z
N MET A 1 55.68 -46.03 -14.88
CA MET A 1 55.00 -44.73 -14.96
C MET A 1 53.57 -44.90 -14.49
N ALA A 2 53.25 -44.45 -13.27
CA ALA A 2 51.94 -44.62 -12.65
C ALA A 2 51.21 -43.27 -12.59
N HIS A 3 50.09 -43.13 -13.31
CA HIS A 3 49.30 -41.90 -13.31
C HIS A 3 48.30 -41.89 -12.15
N ARG A 4 48.56 -41.00 -11.18
CA ARG A 4 47.71 -40.70 -10.03
C ARG A 4 46.57 -39.79 -10.47
N ARG A 5 45.33 -40.28 -10.47
CA ARG A 5 44.13 -39.48 -10.77
C ARG A 5 43.63 -38.81 -9.49
N HIS A 6 43.74 -37.48 -9.43
CA HIS A 6 43.17 -36.67 -8.35
C HIS A 6 41.70 -36.37 -8.66
N ILE A 7 40.80 -36.83 -7.80
CA ILE A 7 39.37 -36.50 -7.83
C ILE A 7 39.20 -35.28 -6.91
N LEU A 8 38.95 -34.11 -7.50
CA LEU A 8 38.54 -32.90 -6.78
C LEU A 8 37.04 -33.00 -6.49
N SER A 9 36.66 -33.11 -5.21
CA SER A 9 35.26 -33.01 -4.79
C SER A 9 34.87 -31.53 -4.64
N LEU A 10 33.83 -31.12 -5.35
CA LEU A 10 33.24 -29.78 -5.29
C LEU A 10 32.04 -29.85 -4.36
N THR A 11 32.19 -29.44 -3.10
CA THR A 11 31.08 -29.36 -2.14
C THR A 11 30.31 -28.06 -2.34
N THR A 12 29.11 -28.15 -2.91
CA THR A 12 28.16 -27.04 -3.05
C THR A 12 27.48 -26.75 -1.72
N LEU A 13 27.73 -25.56 -1.16
CA LEU A 13 27.09 -25.06 0.06
C LEU A 13 25.72 -24.45 -0.32
N ALA A 14 24.63 -25.12 0.05
CA ALA A 14 23.27 -24.61 -0.15
C ALA A 14 22.94 -23.56 0.92
N MET A 15 22.89 -22.29 0.53
CA MET A 15 22.37 -21.20 1.35
C MET A 15 20.85 -21.33 1.46
N LEU A 16 20.36 -21.70 2.64
CA LEU A 16 18.94 -21.71 2.96
C LEU A 16 18.49 -20.26 3.23
N SER A 17 17.95 -19.59 2.21
CA SER A 17 17.36 -18.26 2.36
C SER A 17 16.03 -18.39 3.10
N CYS A 18 15.95 -17.79 4.29
CA CYS A 18 14.71 -17.67 5.04
C CYS A 18 13.87 -16.59 4.34
N ALA A 19 12.86 -17.00 3.56
CA ALA A 19 11.97 -16.07 2.89
C ALA A 19 11.04 -15.41 3.91
N THR A 20 11.21 -14.11 4.15
CA THR A 20 10.19 -13.28 4.78
C THR A 20 9.08 -13.05 3.76
N VAL A 21 7.91 -13.63 4.01
CA VAL A 21 6.71 -13.34 3.22
C VAL A 21 6.12 -12.03 3.74
N ALA A 22 6.52 -10.92 3.14
CA ALA A 22 5.83 -9.65 3.33
C ALA A 22 4.59 -9.61 2.42
N GLN A 23 3.41 -9.83 2.99
CA GLN A 23 2.14 -9.58 2.29
C GLN A 23 1.84 -8.08 2.31
N GLY A 24 2.29 -7.37 1.27
CA GLY A 24 1.83 -6.00 1.01
C GLY A 24 0.37 -6.01 0.55
N GLY A 25 -0.52 -5.37 1.30
CA GLY A 25 -1.93 -5.30 0.93
C GLY A 25 -2.19 -4.34 -0.23
N GLN A 26 -3.15 -4.67 -1.10
CA GLN A 26 -3.58 -3.82 -2.20
C GLN A 26 -4.21 -2.52 -1.68
N ILE A 27 -4.04 -1.44 -2.44
CA ILE A 27 -4.71 -0.15 -2.29
C ILE A 27 -6.23 -0.38 -2.47
N VAL A 28 -7.04 -0.05 -1.47
CA VAL A 28 -8.50 -0.26 -1.46
C VAL A 28 -9.25 1.07 -1.57
N SER A 29 -9.79 1.35 -2.76
CA SER A 29 -10.67 2.50 -2.99
C SER A 29 -12.08 2.20 -2.47
N ARG A 30 -12.63 3.05 -1.61
CA ARG A 30 -14.03 2.96 -1.18
C ARG A 30 -14.71 4.33 -1.21
N LEU A 31 -15.90 4.37 -1.79
CA LEU A 31 -16.76 5.55 -1.78
C LEU A 31 -17.66 5.48 -0.55
N THR A 32 -17.70 6.57 0.20
CA THR A 32 -18.40 6.65 1.49
C THR A 32 -19.57 7.60 1.38
N HIS A 33 -20.69 7.22 1.99
CA HIS A 33 -21.90 8.04 2.04
C HIS A 33 -21.70 9.26 2.95
N PRO A 34 -22.44 10.37 2.76
CA PRO A 34 -22.34 11.57 3.59
C PRO A 34 -22.60 11.37 5.09
N ASP A 35 -23.21 10.25 5.50
CA ASP A 35 -23.48 9.92 6.91
C ASP A 35 -22.40 9.02 7.56
N HIS A 36 -21.23 8.85 6.94
CA HIS A 36 -20.23 7.92 7.45
C HIS A 36 -19.48 8.48 8.68
N ALA A 37 -19.49 7.72 9.78
CA ALA A 37 -18.91 8.09 11.08
C ALA A 37 -17.39 8.43 11.08
N LYS A 38 -16.68 8.17 9.97
CA LYS A 38 -15.25 8.49 9.80
C LYS A 38 -14.98 9.61 8.78
N LEU A 39 -15.96 10.45 8.50
CA LEU A 39 -15.72 11.62 7.64
C LEU A 39 -14.70 12.57 8.27
N PRO A 40 -13.84 13.22 7.45
CA PRO A 40 -13.00 14.31 7.92
C PRO A 40 -13.85 15.40 8.61
N LYS A 41 -13.30 16.05 9.64
CA LYS A 41 -14.02 17.07 10.44
C LYS A 41 -14.56 18.25 9.62
N ASN A 42 -14.06 18.44 8.40
CA ASN A 42 -14.45 19.49 7.45
C ASN A 42 -15.37 19.00 6.32
N ALA A 43 -15.93 17.80 6.41
CA ALA A 43 -16.90 17.30 5.44
C ALA A 43 -18.24 18.05 5.57
N GLY A 44 -18.75 18.60 4.47
CA GLY A 44 -20.12 19.08 4.42
C GLY A 44 -21.10 17.92 4.55
N PRO A 45 -22.30 18.12 5.15
CA PRO A 45 -23.25 17.06 5.45
C PRO A 45 -23.85 16.36 4.21
N THR A 46 -23.64 16.91 3.01
CA THR A 46 -24.13 16.36 1.73
C THR A 46 -23.00 15.95 0.78
N ASP A 47 -21.75 16.10 1.19
CA ASP A 47 -20.59 15.83 0.36
C ASP A 47 -20.22 14.34 0.39
N CYS A 48 -20.06 13.73 -0.77
CA CYS A 48 -19.51 12.37 -0.86
C CYS A 48 -17.99 12.42 -0.81
N PHE A 49 -17.40 11.47 -0.10
CA PHE A 49 -15.95 11.34 0.00
C PHE A 49 -15.50 9.95 -0.44
N GLY A 50 -14.51 9.95 -1.33
CA GLY A 50 -13.69 8.77 -1.57
C GLY A 50 -12.62 8.67 -0.48
N HIS A 51 -12.32 7.45 -0.06
CA HIS A 51 -11.11 7.19 0.71
C HIS A 51 -10.31 6.08 0.05
N GLU A 52 -9.02 6.35 -0.04
CA GLU A 52 -8.02 5.38 -0.44
C GLU A 52 -7.23 4.97 0.80
N PHE A 53 -7.03 3.67 1.01
CA PHE A 53 -6.20 3.23 2.12
C PHE A 53 -5.20 2.16 1.73
N THR A 54 -3.97 2.35 2.19
CA THR A 54 -2.93 1.32 2.18
C THR A 54 -2.93 0.66 3.56
N PRO A 55 -3.22 -0.65 3.66
CA PRO A 55 -3.22 -1.33 4.94
C PRO A 55 -1.80 -1.39 5.54
N ALA A 56 -1.73 -1.53 6.86
CA ALA A 56 -0.45 -1.70 7.53
C ALA A 56 0.19 -3.05 7.14
N VAL A 57 1.51 -3.04 6.93
CA VAL A 57 2.31 -4.27 6.80
C VAL A 57 2.84 -4.64 8.17
N ILE A 58 2.44 -5.80 8.66
CA ILE A 58 2.81 -6.33 9.98
C ILE A 58 3.74 -7.52 9.77
N GLU A 59 4.89 -7.50 10.45
CA GLU A 59 5.84 -8.61 10.45
C GLU A 59 5.93 -9.25 11.83
N THR A 60 6.10 -10.58 11.83
CA THR A 60 6.43 -11.33 13.03
C THR A 60 7.95 -11.33 13.19
N VAL A 61 8.46 -10.55 14.14
CA VAL A 61 9.89 -10.43 14.41
C VAL A 61 10.26 -11.35 15.57
N THR A 62 11.18 -12.28 15.31
CA THR A 62 11.79 -13.13 16.35
C THR A 62 13.17 -12.59 16.69
N GLU A 63 13.32 -12.07 17.91
CA GLU A 63 14.56 -11.49 18.40
C GLU A 63 15.17 -12.35 19.53
N LYS A 64 16.50 -12.49 19.54
CA LYS A 64 17.24 -13.15 20.62
C LYS A 64 17.78 -12.09 21.58
N ILE A 65 17.06 -11.86 22.66
CA ILE A 65 17.43 -10.87 23.67
C ILE A 65 18.49 -11.48 24.61
N PRO A 66 19.69 -10.89 24.75
CA PRO A 66 20.70 -11.40 25.67
C PRO A 66 20.23 -11.24 27.12
N LEU A 67 20.15 -12.35 27.86
CA LEU A 67 19.83 -12.32 29.29
C LEU A 67 21.10 -12.26 30.14
N LYS A 68 22.09 -13.08 29.80
CA LYS A 68 23.36 -13.15 30.53
C LYS A 68 24.51 -13.32 29.54
N PRO A 69 25.58 -12.52 29.66
CA PRO A 69 26.72 -12.63 28.77
C PRO A 69 27.52 -13.90 29.05
N ALA A 70 28.31 -14.31 28.05
CA ALA A 70 29.27 -15.39 28.18
C ALA A 70 30.37 -14.99 29.18
N ARG A 71 30.90 -15.97 29.92
CA ARG A 71 32.11 -15.80 30.73
C ARG A 71 33.24 -16.60 30.14
N LEU A 72 34.41 -15.96 30.06
CA LEU A 72 35.62 -16.49 29.49
C LEU A 72 36.71 -16.58 30.58
N ALA A 73 37.51 -17.64 30.55
CA ALA A 73 38.76 -17.77 31.29
C ALA A 73 39.88 -17.50 30.31
N VAL A 74 40.89 -16.75 30.73
CA VAL A 74 42.13 -16.58 29.97
C VAL A 74 43.22 -17.32 30.73
N ASP A 75 43.86 -18.26 30.05
CA ASP A 75 45.07 -18.90 30.55
C ASP A 75 46.21 -17.87 30.54
N LEU A 76 46.83 -17.63 31.70
CA LEU A 76 47.79 -16.56 31.89
C LEU A 76 49.18 -16.87 31.31
N GLU A 77 49.52 -18.14 31.12
CA GLU A 77 50.82 -18.56 30.56
C GLU A 77 50.75 -18.68 29.04
N THR A 78 49.66 -19.25 28.51
CA THR A 78 49.50 -19.48 27.07
C THR A 78 48.70 -18.38 26.36
N GLY A 79 48.08 -17.47 27.11
CA GLY A 79 47.17 -16.45 26.58
C GLY A 79 45.85 -17.01 26.02
N LYS A 80 45.58 -18.31 26.21
CA LYS A 80 44.46 -19.01 25.58
C LYS A 80 43.14 -18.71 26.28
N THR A 81 42.16 -18.23 25.52
CA THR A 81 40.80 -17.98 26.03
C THR A 81 39.92 -19.23 25.91
N THR A 82 39.24 -19.59 27.00
CA THR A 82 38.28 -20.70 27.05
C THR A 82 36.92 -20.23 27.56
N ILE A 83 35.82 -20.79 27.03
CA ILE A 83 34.47 -20.40 27.44
C ILE A 83 34.10 -21.17 28.71
N ILE A 84 34.08 -20.50 29.86
CA ILE A 84 33.63 -21.07 31.14
C ILE A 84 32.12 -21.24 31.14
N ARG A 85 31.40 -20.23 30.61
CA ARG A 85 29.94 -20.23 30.57
C ARG A 85 29.45 -19.57 29.29
N LYS A 86 28.56 -20.26 28.58
CA LYS A 86 27.93 -19.71 27.38
C LYS A 86 26.95 -18.59 27.74
N ALA A 87 26.75 -17.65 26.81
CA ALA A 87 25.71 -16.64 26.92
C ALA A 87 24.33 -17.30 26.87
N THR A 88 23.38 -16.77 27.64
CA THR A 88 21.98 -17.21 27.61
C THR A 88 21.12 -16.12 27.00
N PHE A 89 20.21 -16.51 26.11
CA PHE A 89 19.31 -15.60 25.40
C PHE A 89 17.86 -16.00 25.65
N LYS A 90 16.96 -15.02 25.62
CA LYS A 90 15.52 -15.23 25.52
C LYS A 90 15.10 -14.97 24.09
N THR A 91 14.45 -15.95 23.48
CA THR A 91 13.77 -15.72 22.20
C THR A 91 12.45 -15.01 22.48
N MET A 92 12.24 -13.86 21.88
CA MET A 92 10.99 -13.11 21.95
C MET A 92 10.44 -12.94 20.55
N THR A 93 9.19 -13.37 20.34
CA THR A 93 8.49 -13.20 19.08
C THR A 93 7.41 -12.15 19.29
N MET A 94 7.42 -11.09 18.48
CA MET A 94 6.44 -10.01 18.55
C MET A 94 5.97 -9.59 17.16
N GLN A 95 4.76 -9.03 17.09
CA GLN A 95 4.27 -8.37 15.89
C GLN A 95 4.82 -6.94 15.86
N ARG A 96 5.45 -6.56 14.76
CA ARG A 96 5.95 -5.19 14.51
C ARG A 96 5.26 -4.63 13.28
N ILE A 97 4.68 -3.44 13.40
CA ILE A 97 4.21 -2.68 12.24
C ILE A 97 5.44 -2.13 11.53
N VAL A 98 5.72 -2.64 10.32
CA VAL A 98 6.87 -2.21 9.51
C VAL A 98 6.50 -1.02 8.63
N THR A 99 5.28 -1.03 8.12
CA THR A 99 4.72 0.11 7.38
C THR A 99 3.36 0.45 7.98
N PRO A 100 3.16 1.67 8.49
CA PRO A 100 1.89 2.06 9.05
C PRO A 100 0.81 2.13 7.98
N ARG A 101 -0.44 1.95 8.40
CA ARG A 101 -1.60 2.22 7.55
C ARG A 101 -1.60 3.70 7.16
N SER A 102 -1.88 3.98 5.90
CA SER A 102 -2.06 5.34 5.39
C SER A 102 -3.45 5.46 4.75
N GLU A 103 -4.13 6.56 5.00
CA GLU A 103 -5.45 6.87 4.44
C GLU A 103 -5.44 8.25 3.78
N GLN A 104 -5.95 8.33 2.55
CA GLN A 104 -6.15 9.58 1.83
C GLN A 104 -7.64 9.76 1.54
N TRP A 105 -8.23 10.79 2.16
CA TRP A 105 -9.61 11.18 1.95
C TRP A 105 -9.68 12.30 0.91
N PHE A 106 -10.66 12.25 0.01
CA PHE A 106 -10.86 13.28 -1.01
C PHE A 106 -12.34 13.48 -1.34
N PRO A 107 -12.77 14.73 -1.61
CA PRO A 107 -14.12 15.00 -2.09
C PRO A 107 -14.36 14.29 -3.43
N ALA A 108 -15.48 13.61 -3.57
CA ALA A 108 -15.82 12.78 -4.73
C ALA A 108 -17.22 13.08 -5.24
N VAL A 109 -17.45 12.77 -6.52
CA VAL A 109 -18.80 12.82 -7.10
C VAL A 109 -19.66 11.73 -6.47
N CYS A 110 -20.86 12.11 -6.02
CA CYS A 110 -21.78 11.17 -5.40
C CYS A 110 -22.33 10.12 -6.38
N PRO A 111 -22.60 8.88 -5.93
CA PRO A 111 -23.10 7.81 -6.80
C PRO A 111 -24.37 8.17 -7.59
N HIS A 112 -25.30 8.89 -6.97
CA HIS A 112 -26.56 9.28 -7.60
C HIS A 112 -26.40 10.29 -8.74
N LYS A 113 -25.22 10.90 -8.90
CA LYS A 113 -24.88 11.79 -10.03
C LYS A 113 -24.32 11.04 -11.23
N TYR A 114 -23.96 9.76 -11.10
CA TYR A 114 -23.49 8.92 -12.21
C TYR A 114 -24.66 8.48 -13.10
N THR A 115 -25.29 9.44 -13.76
CA THR A 115 -26.24 9.19 -14.84
C THR A 115 -25.51 8.76 -16.10
N GLU A 116 -26.19 8.09 -17.02
CA GLU A 116 -25.62 7.68 -18.31
C GLU A 116 -24.97 8.86 -19.04
N ASN A 117 -25.68 10.00 -19.14
CA ASN A 117 -25.19 11.22 -19.78
C ASN A 117 -23.94 11.80 -19.10
N PHE A 118 -23.90 11.76 -17.76
CA PHE A 118 -22.72 12.19 -17.00
C PHE A 118 -21.52 11.30 -17.33
N VAL A 119 -21.70 9.98 -17.30
CA VAL A 119 -20.61 9.03 -17.54
C VAL A 119 -20.16 9.06 -19.00
N GLN A 120 -21.05 9.24 -19.98
CA GLN A 120 -20.65 9.44 -21.38
C GLN A 120 -19.81 10.71 -21.54
N SER A 121 -20.16 11.79 -20.84
CA SER A 121 -19.41 13.04 -20.85
C SER A 121 -18.03 12.86 -20.21
N LEU A 122 -17.96 12.11 -19.11
CA LEU A 122 -16.71 11.69 -18.47
C LEU A 122 -15.83 10.86 -19.41
N GLN A 123 -16.37 9.79 -19.99
CA GLN A 123 -15.67 8.93 -20.94
C GLN A 123 -15.16 9.72 -22.15
N ARG A 124 -15.95 10.67 -22.66
CA ARG A 124 -15.53 11.58 -23.73
C ARG A 124 -14.36 12.47 -23.30
N ALA A 125 -14.42 13.06 -22.11
CA ALA A 125 -13.35 13.90 -21.57
C ALA A 125 -12.05 13.10 -21.34
N LEU A 126 -12.15 11.87 -20.84
CA LEU A 126 -11.03 10.95 -20.67
C LEU A 126 -10.44 10.52 -22.02
N LYS A 127 -11.29 10.23 -23.01
CA LYS A 127 -10.88 9.86 -24.36
C LYS A 127 -10.13 10.98 -25.07
N ALA A 128 -10.64 12.21 -24.97
CA ALA A 128 -9.98 13.40 -25.51
C ALA A 128 -8.58 13.64 -24.91
N ARG A 129 -8.35 13.17 -23.69
CA ARG A 129 -7.05 13.27 -22.98
C ARG A 129 -6.17 12.03 -23.13
N GLY A 130 -6.61 11.03 -23.88
CA GLY A 130 -5.85 9.80 -24.16
C GLY A 130 -5.90 8.74 -23.05
N PHE A 131 -6.85 8.81 -22.12
CA PHE A 131 -6.96 7.86 -21.00
C PHE A 131 -8.02 6.78 -21.19
N TYR A 132 -8.91 6.95 -22.17
CA TYR A 132 -10.00 6.02 -22.45
C TYR A 132 -10.07 5.72 -23.94
N SER A 133 -10.06 4.44 -24.30
CA SER A 133 -10.12 3.98 -25.70
C SER A 133 -11.48 3.40 -26.07
N GLY A 134 -12.24 2.92 -25.09
CA GLY A 134 -13.54 2.28 -25.27
C GLY A 134 -14.63 3.14 -25.91
N THR A 135 -15.79 2.52 -26.07
CA THR A 135 -17.03 3.15 -26.55
C THR A 135 -17.63 4.03 -25.46
N LEU A 136 -18.36 5.08 -25.84
CA LEU A 136 -19.04 5.94 -24.85
C LEU A 136 -20.31 5.23 -24.34
N THR A 137 -20.13 4.22 -23.50
CA THR A 137 -21.20 3.35 -23.00
C THR A 137 -22.11 4.05 -21.99
N GLY A 138 -21.62 5.07 -21.29
CA GLY A 138 -22.35 5.70 -20.19
C GLY A 138 -22.39 4.86 -18.91
N TRP A 139 -21.62 3.77 -18.85
CA TRP A 139 -21.52 2.90 -17.68
C TRP A 139 -20.20 3.13 -16.95
N MET A 140 -20.26 3.22 -15.62
CA MET A 140 -19.07 3.28 -14.76
C MET A 140 -18.48 1.86 -14.58
N ASP A 141 -18.05 1.28 -15.70
CA ASP A 141 -17.44 -0.04 -15.79
C ASP A 141 -15.96 -0.04 -15.38
N GLU A 142 -15.33 -1.21 -15.39
CA GLU A 142 -13.93 -1.35 -14.97
C GLU A 142 -12.96 -0.58 -15.89
N GLU A 143 -13.21 -0.57 -17.21
CA GLU A 143 -12.39 0.21 -18.15
C GLU A 143 -12.47 1.71 -17.84
N THR A 144 -13.68 2.22 -17.56
CA THR A 144 -13.90 3.62 -17.17
C THR A 144 -13.22 3.94 -15.84
N LYS A 145 -13.33 3.07 -14.83
CA LYS A 145 -12.65 3.25 -13.53
C LYS A 145 -11.13 3.25 -13.67
N ILE A 146 -10.57 2.37 -14.51
CA ILE A 146 -9.14 2.36 -14.82
C ILE A 146 -8.73 3.67 -15.49
N ALA A 147 -9.50 4.15 -16.47
CA ALA A 147 -9.22 5.42 -17.13
C ALA A 147 -9.24 6.61 -16.15
N VAL A 148 -10.23 6.68 -15.25
CA VAL A 148 -10.29 7.66 -14.16
C VAL A 148 -9.04 7.55 -13.28
N LYS A 149 -8.69 6.34 -12.84
CA LYS A 149 -7.50 6.09 -12.01
C LYS A 149 -6.21 6.56 -12.67
N LEU A 150 -6.02 6.25 -13.95
CA LEU A 150 -4.85 6.67 -14.71
C LEU A 150 -4.77 8.19 -14.85
N TYR A 151 -5.91 8.86 -15.06
CA TYR A 151 -5.96 10.32 -15.09
C TYR A 151 -5.58 10.92 -13.73
N GLN A 152 -6.23 10.46 -12.67
CA GLN A 152 -6.09 11.00 -11.31
C GLN A 152 -4.70 10.79 -10.71
N ARG A 153 -3.92 9.82 -11.19
CA ARG A 153 -2.50 9.69 -10.83
C ARG A 153 -1.69 10.94 -11.12
N LYS A 154 -2.04 11.70 -12.17
CA LYS A 154 -1.41 12.99 -12.46
C LYS A 154 -1.71 14.05 -11.39
N LEU A 155 -2.77 13.86 -10.63
CA LEU A 155 -3.20 14.71 -9.52
C LEU A 155 -2.79 14.12 -8.14
N ASN A 156 -1.84 13.17 -8.12
CA ASN A 156 -1.42 12.45 -6.91
C ASN A 156 -2.56 11.71 -6.19
N LEU A 157 -3.49 11.15 -6.97
CA LEU A 157 -4.62 10.37 -6.47
C LEU A 157 -4.74 9.04 -7.22
N ASP A 158 -4.48 7.92 -6.54
CA ASP A 158 -4.52 6.58 -7.16
C ASP A 158 -5.87 5.87 -6.99
N SER A 159 -6.98 6.53 -7.35
CA SER A 159 -8.34 6.00 -7.17
C SER A 159 -9.15 5.96 -8.48
N GLY A 160 -10.00 4.95 -8.64
CA GLY A 160 -10.99 4.88 -9.74
C GLY A 160 -12.30 5.62 -9.43
N ILE A 161 -12.42 6.22 -8.23
CA ILE A 161 -13.55 7.06 -7.85
C ILE A 161 -13.32 8.46 -8.42
N VAL A 162 -14.31 9.04 -9.09
CA VAL A 162 -14.20 10.39 -9.67
C VAL A 162 -14.13 11.43 -8.55
N ALA A 163 -12.95 12.01 -8.37
CA ALA A 163 -12.75 13.13 -7.46
C ALA A 163 -13.53 14.35 -7.96
N LYS A 164 -14.03 15.16 -7.03
CA LYS A 164 -14.75 16.40 -7.35
C LYS A 164 -13.88 17.33 -8.20
N THR A 165 -12.61 17.47 -7.85
CA THR A 165 -11.64 18.27 -8.60
C THR A 165 -11.48 17.80 -10.04
N THR A 166 -11.50 16.49 -10.28
CA THR A 166 -11.46 15.92 -11.64
C THR A 166 -12.73 16.23 -12.41
N ALA A 167 -13.90 16.11 -11.77
CA ALA A 167 -15.16 16.46 -12.40
C ALA A 167 -15.27 17.97 -12.73
N GLU A 168 -14.77 18.84 -11.85
CA GLU A 168 -14.67 20.29 -12.07
C GLU A 168 -13.73 20.62 -13.23
N GLU A 169 -12.55 19.99 -13.29
CA GLU A 169 -11.59 20.18 -14.39
C GLU A 169 -12.15 19.72 -15.75
N PHE A 170 -13.03 18.71 -15.73
CA PHE A 170 -13.73 18.26 -16.93
C PHE A 170 -14.97 19.09 -17.26
N GLY A 171 -15.34 20.06 -16.42
CA GLY A 171 -16.54 20.87 -16.57
C GLY A 171 -17.83 20.07 -16.43
N LEU A 172 -17.79 18.92 -15.72
CA LEU A 172 -18.93 18.03 -15.52
C LEU A 172 -19.79 18.43 -14.32
N VAL A 173 -19.24 19.25 -13.43
CA VAL A 173 -19.92 19.82 -12.28
C VAL A 173 -19.49 21.27 -12.10
N SER A 174 -20.38 22.13 -11.61
CA SER A 174 -20.07 23.51 -11.27
C SER A 174 -19.67 23.64 -9.79
N HIS A 175 -18.86 24.64 -9.46
CA HIS A 175 -18.52 24.93 -8.06
C HIS A 175 -19.78 25.25 -7.22
N SER A 176 -20.75 25.95 -7.83
CA SER A 176 -22.05 26.28 -7.22
C SER A 176 -22.98 25.08 -7.00
N ASP A 177 -22.76 23.94 -7.67
CA ASP A 177 -23.56 22.73 -7.45
C ASP A 177 -23.35 22.15 -6.04
N PHE A 178 -22.38 22.70 -5.29
CA PHE A 178 -21.98 22.25 -3.96
C PHE A 178 -21.95 23.36 -2.89
N ASP A 179 -22.23 24.62 -3.24
CA ASP A 179 -22.33 25.74 -2.28
C ASP A 179 -23.69 25.81 -1.57
N GLY A 180 -24.57 24.84 -1.83
CA GLY A 180 -25.97 24.82 -1.37
C GLY A 180 -26.20 24.64 0.14
N ILE A 181 -25.22 24.87 1.02
CA ILE A 181 -25.42 25.07 2.47
C ILE A 181 -24.44 26.14 2.98
N LYS A 182 -24.68 27.39 2.60
CA LYS A 182 -24.34 28.54 3.46
C LYS A 182 -25.59 29.41 3.63
N ASN A 183 -26.40 29.03 4.61
CA ASN A 183 -27.02 29.91 5.61
C ASN A 183 -27.68 29.04 6.68
#